data_AF-A0A0R0BRS6-F1
#
_entry.id   AF-A0A0R0BRS6-F1
#
_cell.length_a   1.000
_cell.length_b   1.000
_cell.length_c   1.000
_cell.angle_alpha   90.00
_cell.angle_beta   90.00
_cell.angle_gamma   90.00
#
_symmetry.space_group_name_H-M   'P 1'
#
loop_
_entity.id
_entity.type
_entity.pdbx_description
1 polymer ?
#
loop_
_entity_poly.entity_id
_entity_poly.type
_entity_poly.pdbx_seq_one_letter_code
_entity_poly.pdbx_strand_id
1 'polypeptide(L)'
;MALPFFPERRMRHVLVASLLLALSPFAAAQSPCFTGLVFDDANGDGRRGQGEAGIEGVLVSDGRQIVRTDAQGRYQLAASDAAVVSIIKPAGWQPGQRADGLPDTWRHRDDPAALQGPGQPAMPRPVQCRGFALQRQTLAPATLTSLLFADSQTTDMTEVGYYARDIIEPLIGTHRAHLGMTLGDITNDDMGLYPALTAQTTRLGVPWLHIPGNHDMDMDASSDADALTSFQRALGPDTFAWEEPQAVFIGLDDIIAQPGQRPAYIGGLREDQFDFLTQYLATLDDSRLVVVGMHMPLFDANFRVADRQKLFDLLARFPKRLVLSGHTHTQQHRHYGPADGWQGVGALHEYNVGAACGSYWSGVADATGIPVATMADGTPNGYGLLQVDGQGGYTLEYRAARAPAQAQMHLHAPRVLRQGAYPAWGLYANVWMGQADTVVEFRVDGGAWQPMTRIDKPDPALLAENAIDDLAPGLRGFDRSPEAEPSTHLWRAPVPTKLEAGEHRVDVRAQLPAGEYMVSTTYRLEPASR
;
A
#
# COMPACT_ATOMS: atom_id res chain seq x y z
N MET A 1 24.36 -79.52 59.82
CA MET A 1 24.46 -78.27 59.02
C MET A 1 23.52 -78.43 57.84
N ALA A 2 22.36 -77.77 57.92
CA ALA A 2 21.33 -77.81 56.90
C ALA A 2 21.36 -76.47 56.13
N LEU A 3 21.40 -76.55 54.80
CA LEU A 3 21.24 -75.42 53.89
C LEU A 3 19.74 -75.27 53.51
N PRO A 4 19.21 -74.05 53.37
CA PRO A 4 17.82 -73.84 52.96
C PRO A 4 17.68 -73.69 51.44
N PHE A 5 16.46 -73.97 50.98
CA PHE A 5 15.97 -73.87 49.61
C PHE A 5 15.03 -72.65 49.51
N PHE A 6 15.15 -71.81 48.48
CA PHE A 6 14.09 -70.90 48.02
C PHE A 6 14.14 -70.77 46.48
N PRO A 7 13.00 -70.72 45.77
CA PRO A 7 12.96 -70.68 44.31
C PRO A 7 12.79 -69.25 43.77
N GLU A 8 13.51 -68.95 42.69
CA GLU A 8 13.28 -67.79 41.84
C GLU A 8 11.99 -67.93 41.02
N ARG A 9 11.08 -66.95 41.12
CA ARG A 9 10.12 -66.61 40.06
C ARG A 9 9.52 -65.24 40.34
N ARG A 10 9.91 -64.22 39.57
CA ARG A 10 9.09 -63.09 39.07
C ARG A 10 9.99 -61.94 38.64
N MET A 11 10.56 -61.99 37.44
CA MET A 11 11.06 -60.78 36.79
C MET A 11 11.18 -60.95 35.27
N ARG A 12 10.05 -61.20 34.58
CA ARG A 12 10.04 -61.28 33.10
C ARG A 12 8.87 -60.57 32.42
N HIS A 13 8.04 -59.80 33.13
CA HIS A 13 6.88 -59.13 32.54
C HIS A 13 6.86 -57.60 32.66
N VAL A 14 7.91 -56.98 33.20
CA VAL A 14 7.96 -55.51 33.35
C VAL A 14 8.79 -54.81 32.25
N LEU A 15 9.59 -55.56 31.47
CA LEU A 15 10.50 -54.96 30.47
C LEU A 15 9.92 -54.85 29.05
N VAL A 16 8.74 -55.42 28.77
CA VAL A 16 8.10 -55.32 27.42
C VAL A 16 7.06 -54.20 27.36
N ALA A 17 6.50 -53.77 28.50
CA ALA A 17 5.56 -52.66 28.55
C ALA A 17 6.24 -51.28 28.41
N SER A 18 7.52 -51.17 28.73
CA SER A 18 8.27 -49.91 28.70
C SER A 18 8.90 -49.59 27.34
N LEU A 19 8.95 -50.56 26.41
CA LEU A 19 9.54 -50.36 25.07
C LEU A 19 8.50 -50.01 23.99
N LEU A 20 7.21 -50.11 24.30
CA LEU A 20 6.10 -49.77 23.39
C LEU A 20 5.55 -48.34 23.59
N LEU A 21 6.05 -47.60 24.59
CA LEU A 21 5.69 -46.20 24.85
C LEU A 21 6.68 -45.18 24.26
N ALA A 22 7.74 -45.64 23.58
CA ALA A 22 8.79 -44.79 23.01
C ALA A 22 8.62 -44.48 21.50
N LEU A 23 7.48 -44.85 20.90
CA LEU A 23 7.17 -44.62 19.48
C LEU A 23 5.86 -43.85 19.28
N SER A 24 5.48 -43.00 20.23
CA SER A 24 4.54 -41.92 19.91
C SER A 24 5.36 -40.84 19.19
N PRO A 25 5.17 -40.61 17.87
CA PRO A 25 5.66 -39.36 17.33
C PRO A 25 4.97 -38.27 18.14
N PHE A 26 5.75 -37.42 18.81
CA PHE A 26 5.30 -36.08 19.12
C PHE A 26 5.04 -35.43 17.76
N ALA A 27 3.86 -35.69 17.19
CA ALA A 27 3.30 -34.86 16.15
C ALA A 27 3.07 -33.53 16.86
N ALA A 28 4.07 -32.64 16.78
CA ALA A 28 3.85 -31.23 17.02
C ALA A 28 2.57 -30.89 16.25
N ALA A 29 1.54 -30.42 16.96
CA ALA A 29 0.27 -30.10 16.36
C ALA A 29 0.55 -29.04 15.29
N GLN A 30 0.61 -29.47 14.02
CA GLN A 30 0.75 -28.56 12.91
C GLN A 30 -0.41 -27.57 12.97
N SER A 31 -0.13 -26.29 12.74
CA SER A 31 -1.20 -25.31 12.60
C SER A 31 -2.20 -25.86 11.57
N PRO A 32 -3.51 -25.84 11.89
CA PRO A 32 -4.52 -26.63 11.20
C PRO A 32 -4.61 -26.36 9.69
N CYS A 33 -4.04 -25.25 9.21
CA CYS A 33 -4.05 -24.80 7.82
C CYS A 33 -2.77 -25.04 7.01
N PHE A 34 -1.79 -25.80 7.53
CA PHE A 34 -0.61 -26.19 6.76
C PHE A 34 -0.88 -27.31 5.74
N THR A 35 -2.06 -27.92 5.83
CA THR A 35 -2.60 -28.83 4.82
C THR A 35 -4.00 -28.38 4.47
N GLY A 36 -4.35 -28.43 3.18
CA GLY A 36 -5.66 -27.98 2.75
C GLY A 36 -5.92 -28.23 1.27
N LEU A 37 -6.91 -27.52 0.75
CA LEU A 37 -7.42 -27.66 -0.60
C LEU A 37 -7.68 -26.28 -1.20
N VAL A 38 -7.40 -26.13 -2.49
CA VAL A 38 -7.91 -25.05 -3.35
C VAL A 38 -8.85 -25.68 -4.39
N PHE A 39 -10.04 -25.11 -4.59
CA PHE A 39 -11.06 -25.70 -5.47
C PHE A 39 -11.83 -24.64 -6.28
N ASP A 40 -12.38 -25.09 -7.41
CA ASP A 40 -13.22 -24.32 -8.34
C ASP A 40 -14.64 -24.23 -7.77
N ASP A 41 -14.93 -23.11 -7.12
CA ASP A 41 -16.20 -22.79 -6.47
C ASP A 41 -17.20 -22.27 -7.51
N ALA A 42 -17.72 -23.21 -8.29
CA ALA A 42 -18.56 -22.91 -9.44
C ALA A 42 -19.91 -22.30 -9.02
N ASN A 43 -20.38 -22.59 -7.80
CA ASN A 43 -21.66 -22.07 -7.28
C ASN A 43 -21.50 -20.81 -6.40
N GLY A 44 -20.28 -20.48 -5.96
CA GLY A 44 -19.96 -19.29 -5.18
C GLY A 44 -20.36 -19.36 -3.71
N ASP A 45 -20.55 -20.56 -3.16
CA ASP A 45 -20.97 -20.74 -1.76
C ASP A 45 -19.77 -20.86 -0.78
N GLY A 46 -18.54 -20.86 -1.31
CA GLY A 46 -17.30 -20.93 -0.54
C GLY A 46 -17.01 -22.31 0.04
N ARG A 47 -17.76 -23.35 -0.34
CA ARG A 47 -17.67 -24.70 0.22
C ARG A 47 -17.59 -25.71 -0.91
N ARG A 48 -16.60 -26.61 -0.83
CA ARG A 48 -16.44 -27.64 -1.85
C ARG A 48 -17.66 -28.56 -1.92
N GLY A 49 -18.44 -28.41 -2.98
CA GLY A 49 -19.60 -29.23 -3.32
C GLY A 49 -19.27 -30.46 -4.18
N GLN A 50 -20.31 -31.24 -4.48
CA GLN A 50 -20.21 -32.35 -5.44
C GLN A 50 -20.04 -31.78 -6.86
N GLY A 51 -18.94 -32.11 -7.53
CA GLY A 51 -18.63 -31.63 -8.89
C GLY A 51 -17.61 -30.48 -8.91
N GLU A 52 -17.28 -29.90 -7.75
CA GLU A 52 -16.24 -28.87 -7.64
C GLU A 52 -14.85 -29.50 -7.57
N ALA A 53 -14.13 -29.32 -8.68
CA ALA A 53 -12.80 -29.85 -8.88
C ALA A 53 -11.77 -29.09 -8.04
N GLY A 54 -10.72 -29.79 -7.61
CA GLY A 54 -9.54 -29.12 -7.08
C GLY A 54 -8.81 -28.37 -8.20
N ILE A 55 -8.13 -27.28 -7.86
CA ILE A 55 -7.36 -26.48 -8.82
C ILE A 55 -5.89 -26.82 -8.66
N GLU A 56 -5.29 -27.39 -9.70
CA GLU A 56 -3.85 -27.70 -9.76
C GLU A 56 -2.98 -26.45 -9.96
N GLY A 57 -1.78 -26.48 -9.39
CA GLY A 57 -0.73 -25.49 -9.67
C GLY A 57 -0.88 -24.14 -8.95
N VAL A 58 -1.91 -23.97 -8.12
CA VAL A 58 -2.07 -22.78 -7.27
C VAL A 58 -0.95 -22.74 -6.24
N LEU A 59 -0.31 -21.58 -6.12
CA LEU A 59 0.74 -21.34 -5.15
C LEU A 59 0.13 -21.03 -3.78
N VAL A 60 0.65 -21.68 -2.74
CA VAL A 60 0.25 -21.50 -1.34
C VAL A 60 1.48 -21.19 -0.51
N SER A 61 1.40 -20.16 0.34
CA SER A 61 2.52 -19.61 1.10
C SER A 61 2.18 -19.42 2.58
N ASP A 62 3.17 -19.59 3.43
CA ASP A 62 3.15 -19.20 4.85
C ASP A 62 3.89 -17.87 5.12
N GLY A 63 4.18 -17.11 4.06
CA GLY A 63 4.99 -15.88 4.11
C GLY A 63 6.48 -16.11 3.81
N ARG A 64 6.94 -17.37 3.83
CA ARG A 64 8.33 -17.76 3.55
C ARG A 64 8.42 -18.85 2.48
N GLN A 65 7.75 -19.97 2.72
CA GLN A 65 7.77 -21.15 1.86
C GLN A 65 6.66 -21.05 0.83
N ILE A 66 6.89 -21.62 -0.35
CA ILE A 66 5.86 -21.70 -1.38
C ILE A 66 5.72 -23.14 -1.86
N VAL A 67 4.49 -23.67 -1.84
CA VAL A 67 4.14 -24.98 -2.41
C VAL A 67 3.09 -24.84 -3.49
N ARG A 68 3.01 -25.82 -4.39
CA ARG A 68 2.00 -25.90 -5.45
C ARG A 68 0.94 -26.93 -5.09
N THR A 69 -0.33 -26.62 -5.39
CA THR A 69 -1.39 -27.61 -5.28
C THR A 69 -1.22 -28.73 -6.31
N ASP A 70 -1.57 -29.95 -5.92
CA ASP A 70 -1.57 -31.12 -6.80
C ASP A 70 -2.79 -31.14 -7.75
N ALA A 71 -2.88 -32.17 -8.60
CA ALA A 71 -3.99 -32.39 -9.54
C ALA A 71 -5.37 -32.54 -8.87
N GLN A 72 -5.44 -32.70 -7.55
CA GLN A 72 -6.68 -32.71 -6.78
C GLN A 72 -6.88 -31.42 -5.99
N GLY A 73 -6.05 -30.39 -6.21
CA GLY A 73 -6.08 -29.10 -5.52
C GLY A 73 -5.49 -29.12 -4.11
N ARG A 74 -4.84 -30.20 -3.69
CA ARG A 74 -4.34 -30.35 -2.32
C ARG A 74 -2.96 -29.72 -2.18
N TYR A 75 -2.67 -29.12 -1.04
CA TYR A 75 -1.34 -28.63 -0.69
C TYR A 75 -0.91 -29.13 0.70
N GLN A 76 0.41 -29.16 0.90
CA GLN A 76 1.02 -29.43 2.19
C GLN A 76 2.29 -28.58 2.34
N LEU A 77 2.27 -27.66 3.30
CA LEU A 77 3.43 -26.88 3.73
C LEU A 77 4.22 -27.66 4.79
N ALA A 78 5.53 -27.43 4.86
CA ALA A 78 6.31 -27.95 5.99
C ALA A 78 5.92 -27.17 7.25
N ALA A 79 5.93 -27.83 8.41
CA ALA A 79 5.55 -27.18 9.65
C ALA A 79 6.45 -25.96 9.94
N SER A 80 5.83 -24.81 10.23
CA SER A 80 6.49 -23.60 10.70
C SER A 80 5.67 -22.96 11.82
N ASP A 81 6.20 -21.89 12.39
CA ASP A 81 5.54 -21.03 13.37
C ASP A 81 4.71 -19.92 12.72
N ALA A 82 4.58 -19.86 11.39
CA ALA A 82 3.78 -18.85 10.71
C ALA A 82 2.31 -18.83 11.17
N ALA A 83 1.78 -17.64 11.39
CA ALA A 83 0.40 -17.44 11.85
C ALA A 83 -0.61 -17.51 10.71
N VAL A 84 -0.18 -17.15 9.50
CA VAL A 84 -1.03 -17.03 8.32
C VAL A 84 -0.59 -18.00 7.24
N VAL A 85 -1.55 -18.68 6.63
CA VAL A 85 -1.38 -19.38 5.35
C VAL A 85 -2.25 -18.68 4.32
N SER A 86 -1.70 -18.37 3.16
CA SER A 86 -2.41 -17.69 2.07
C SER A 86 -2.18 -18.35 0.73
N ILE A 87 -3.13 -18.18 -0.18
CA ILE A 87 -2.89 -18.46 -1.59
C ILE A 87 -2.29 -17.23 -2.26
N ILE A 88 -1.35 -17.44 -3.17
CA ILE A 88 -1.04 -16.42 -4.17
C ILE A 88 -2.17 -16.50 -5.18
N LYS A 89 -3.07 -15.50 -5.14
CA LYS A 89 -4.23 -15.46 -6.04
C LYS A 89 -3.73 -15.59 -7.48
N PRO A 90 -4.12 -16.63 -8.24
CA PRO A 90 -3.67 -16.81 -9.61
C PRO A 90 -4.47 -15.96 -10.60
N ALA A 91 -3.83 -15.55 -11.70
CA ALA A 91 -4.52 -14.86 -12.79
C ALA A 91 -5.63 -15.75 -13.39
N GLY A 92 -6.73 -15.13 -13.83
CA GLY A 92 -7.89 -15.85 -14.37
C GLY A 92 -8.82 -16.48 -13.32
N TRP A 93 -8.57 -16.22 -12.05
CA TRP A 93 -9.43 -16.62 -10.93
C TRP A 93 -9.85 -15.40 -10.11
N GLN A 94 -10.91 -15.53 -9.32
CA GLN A 94 -11.32 -14.56 -8.32
C GLN A 94 -11.61 -15.30 -7.01
N PRO A 95 -11.09 -14.84 -5.87
CA PRO A 95 -11.47 -15.40 -4.58
C PRO A 95 -12.89 -15.00 -4.21
N GLY A 96 -13.53 -15.83 -3.39
CA GLY A 96 -14.75 -15.42 -2.69
C GLY A 96 -14.50 -14.21 -1.78
N GLN A 97 -15.59 -13.61 -1.27
CA GLN A 97 -15.51 -12.51 -0.32
C GLN A 97 -15.69 -13.00 1.12
N ARG A 98 -14.92 -12.43 2.04
CA ARG A 98 -15.10 -12.57 3.48
C ARG A 98 -16.31 -11.75 3.94
N ALA A 99 -16.73 -11.97 5.19
CA ALA A 99 -17.86 -11.25 5.78
C ALA A 99 -17.62 -9.74 5.93
N ASP A 100 -16.37 -9.31 5.99
CA ASP A 100 -15.93 -7.90 6.02
C ASP A 100 -15.81 -7.27 4.62
N GLY A 101 -15.97 -8.07 3.54
CA GLY A 101 -15.83 -7.67 2.15
C GLY A 101 -14.42 -7.84 1.57
N LEU A 102 -13.42 -8.22 2.37
CA LEU A 102 -12.07 -8.49 1.89
C LEU A 102 -11.97 -9.82 1.12
N PRO A 103 -10.94 -10.02 0.30
CA PRO A 103 -10.75 -11.28 -0.45
C PRO A 103 -10.52 -12.48 0.48
N ASP A 104 -11.19 -13.61 0.27
CA ASP A 104 -11.01 -14.81 1.09
C ASP A 104 -9.77 -15.63 0.69
N THR A 105 -8.58 -15.05 0.86
CA THR A 105 -7.31 -15.61 0.34
C THR A 105 -6.33 -16.07 1.42
N TRP A 106 -6.63 -15.87 2.71
CA TRP A 106 -5.75 -16.28 3.81
C TRP A 106 -6.51 -16.94 4.97
N ARG A 107 -5.76 -17.64 5.82
CA ARG A 107 -6.23 -18.34 7.01
C ARG A 107 -5.27 -18.01 8.14
N HIS A 108 -5.77 -17.34 9.17
CA HIS A 108 -5.01 -17.10 10.40
C HIS A 108 -5.24 -18.27 11.37
N ARG A 109 -4.20 -18.79 12.02
CA ARG A 109 -4.28 -19.98 12.89
C ARG A 109 -5.27 -19.82 14.05
N ASP A 110 -5.39 -18.59 14.54
CA ASP A 110 -6.23 -18.22 15.68
C ASP A 110 -7.64 -17.77 15.27
N ASP A 111 -7.95 -17.70 13.97
CA ASP A 111 -9.28 -17.30 13.48
C ASP A 111 -10.24 -18.50 13.50
N PRO A 112 -11.29 -18.51 14.35
CA PRO A 112 -12.27 -19.60 14.36
C PRO A 112 -13.02 -19.77 13.03
N ALA A 113 -13.13 -18.72 12.21
CA ALA A 113 -13.74 -18.77 10.88
C ALA A 113 -12.79 -19.36 9.82
N ALA A 114 -11.46 -19.29 10.03
CA ALA A 114 -10.50 -20.06 9.23
C ALA A 114 -10.65 -21.58 9.43
N LEU A 115 -11.30 -21.96 10.53
CA LEU A 115 -11.51 -23.33 10.98
C LEU A 115 -12.93 -23.86 10.72
N GLN A 116 -13.88 -23.00 10.34
CA GLN A 116 -15.30 -23.35 10.18
C GLN A 116 -15.92 -22.65 8.97
N GLY A 117 -16.67 -23.39 8.14
CA GLY A 117 -17.48 -22.77 7.08
C GLY A 117 -18.72 -22.08 7.64
N PRO A 118 -19.33 -21.10 6.92
CA PRO A 118 -20.55 -20.42 7.37
C PRO A 118 -21.65 -21.42 7.76
N GLY A 119 -22.26 -21.23 8.94
CA GLY A 119 -23.45 -21.97 9.38
C GLY A 119 -23.24 -23.41 9.89
N GLN A 120 -22.03 -23.81 10.28
CA GLN A 120 -21.79 -25.16 10.83
C GLN A 120 -21.88 -25.20 12.37
N PRO A 121 -22.50 -26.25 12.98
CA PRO A 121 -22.31 -26.56 14.39
C PRO A 121 -20.86 -27.01 14.64
N ALA A 122 -20.34 -26.81 15.85
CA ALA A 122 -18.97 -27.15 16.22
C ALA A 122 -18.65 -28.64 15.92
N MET A 123 -17.75 -28.89 14.99
CA MET A 123 -17.31 -30.24 14.63
C MET A 123 -16.36 -30.81 15.71
N PRO A 124 -16.42 -32.13 16.01
CA PRO A 124 -15.42 -32.77 16.85
C PRO A 124 -14.05 -32.78 16.16
N ARG A 125 -13.00 -32.51 16.93
CA ARG A 125 -11.59 -32.51 16.50
C ARG A 125 -11.20 -33.83 15.80
N PRO A 126 -10.25 -33.81 14.84
CA PRO A 126 -9.41 -32.66 14.47
C PRO A 126 -10.12 -31.68 13.51
N VAL A 127 -9.94 -30.40 13.80
CA VAL A 127 -10.46 -29.28 13.01
C VAL A 127 -9.71 -29.25 11.67
N GLN A 128 -10.41 -29.42 10.56
CA GLN A 128 -9.82 -29.26 9.22
C GLN A 128 -9.87 -27.79 8.83
N CYS A 129 -8.78 -27.27 8.26
CA CYS A 129 -8.78 -25.93 7.70
C CYS A 129 -9.82 -25.79 6.60
N ARG A 130 -10.51 -24.65 6.57
CA ARG A 130 -11.38 -24.29 5.46
C ARG A 130 -10.55 -24.11 4.20
N GLY A 131 -10.87 -24.86 3.14
CA GLY A 131 -10.21 -24.72 1.84
C GLY A 131 -10.35 -23.31 1.24
N PHE A 132 -9.56 -23.03 0.22
CA PHE A 132 -9.65 -21.79 -0.55
C PHE A 132 -10.55 -22.00 -1.76
N ALA A 133 -11.61 -21.21 -1.83
CA ALA A 133 -12.59 -21.21 -2.90
C ALA A 133 -12.20 -20.15 -3.94
N LEU A 134 -12.04 -20.57 -5.20
CA LEU A 134 -11.77 -19.66 -6.32
C LEU A 134 -12.83 -19.87 -7.41
N GLN A 135 -13.30 -18.77 -7.98
CA GLN A 135 -14.19 -18.78 -9.13
C GLN A 135 -13.42 -18.39 -10.39
N ARG A 136 -13.72 -19.00 -11.53
CA ARG A 136 -13.08 -18.63 -12.79
C ARG A 136 -13.48 -17.23 -13.20
N GLN A 137 -12.49 -16.39 -13.48
CA GLN A 137 -12.70 -15.09 -14.07
C GLN A 137 -12.94 -15.26 -15.58
N THR A 138 -14.17 -15.05 -16.02
CA THR A 138 -14.55 -15.22 -17.44
C THR A 138 -14.20 -14.01 -18.31
N LEU A 139 -13.96 -12.85 -17.70
CA LEU A 139 -13.58 -11.62 -18.39
C LEU A 139 -12.43 -10.92 -17.64
N ALA A 140 -11.28 -10.83 -18.30
CA ALA A 140 -10.19 -9.96 -17.87
C ALA A 140 -10.33 -8.61 -18.59
N PRO A 141 -10.09 -7.47 -17.90
CA PRO A 141 -10.10 -6.18 -18.58
C PRO A 141 -8.93 -6.09 -19.57
N ALA A 142 -9.01 -5.22 -20.58
CA ALA A 142 -7.86 -4.95 -21.45
C ALA A 142 -6.76 -4.17 -20.71
N THR A 143 -7.17 -3.22 -19.86
CA THR A 143 -6.31 -2.43 -18.99
C THR A 143 -6.73 -2.68 -17.55
N LEU A 144 -5.80 -3.13 -16.72
CA LEU A 144 -5.99 -3.21 -15.28
C LEU A 144 -5.91 -1.81 -14.68
N THR A 145 -6.81 -1.50 -13.77
CA THR A 145 -6.80 -0.23 -13.02
C THR A 145 -6.82 -0.55 -11.53
N SER A 146 -5.84 -0.06 -10.79
CA SER A 146 -5.75 -0.19 -9.33
C SER A 146 -5.89 1.16 -8.66
N LEU A 147 -6.67 1.22 -7.58
CA LEU A 147 -6.61 2.31 -6.61
C LEU A 147 -5.39 2.10 -5.72
N LEU A 148 -4.62 3.16 -5.49
CA LEU A 148 -3.46 3.15 -4.59
C LEU A 148 -3.71 4.15 -3.47
N PHE A 149 -3.97 3.65 -2.27
CA PHE A 149 -4.03 4.46 -1.07
C PHE A 149 -2.74 4.26 -0.28
N ALA A 150 -2.35 5.27 0.48
CA ALA A 150 -1.30 5.21 1.47
C ALA A 150 -1.77 6.03 2.67
N ASP A 151 -1.40 5.62 3.89
CA ASP A 151 -1.56 6.46 5.08
C ASP A 151 -3.00 6.97 5.26
N SER A 152 -3.97 6.05 5.39
CA SER A 152 -5.33 6.41 5.83
C SER A 152 -5.30 6.99 7.25
N GLN A 153 -4.41 6.43 8.08
CA GLN A 153 -3.90 6.91 9.36
C GLN A 153 -4.93 7.63 10.24
N THR A 154 -6.10 7.01 10.43
CA THR A 154 -7.15 7.58 11.28
C THR A 154 -6.89 7.27 12.76
N THR A 155 -7.10 8.25 13.61
CA THR A 155 -6.90 8.19 15.07
C THR A 155 -8.18 7.84 15.82
N ASP A 156 -9.35 8.18 15.29
CA ASP A 156 -10.63 7.88 15.91
C ASP A 156 -11.79 7.74 14.90
N MET A 157 -13.00 7.50 15.40
CA MET A 157 -14.20 7.36 14.56
C MET A 157 -14.61 8.66 13.84
N THR A 158 -14.16 9.82 14.30
CA THR A 158 -14.37 11.10 13.60
C THR A 158 -13.56 11.10 12.31
N GLU A 159 -12.28 10.74 12.39
CA GLU A 159 -11.37 10.65 11.24
C GLU A 159 -11.73 9.50 10.30
N VAL A 160 -12.22 8.36 10.81
CA VAL A 160 -12.87 7.35 9.96
C VAL A 160 -14.04 7.96 9.18
N GLY A 161 -14.78 8.88 9.79
CA GLY A 161 -15.84 9.65 9.12
C GLY A 161 -15.31 10.65 8.08
N TYR A 162 -14.13 11.23 8.27
CA TYR A 162 -13.45 12.05 7.26
C TYR A 162 -13.02 11.18 6.07
N TYR A 163 -12.30 10.10 6.32
CA TYR A 163 -11.90 9.12 5.31
C TYR A 163 -13.09 8.64 4.46
N ALA A 164 -14.21 8.29 5.12
CA ALA A 164 -15.42 7.88 4.44
C ALA A 164 -15.96 8.95 3.47
N ARG A 165 -16.09 10.21 3.91
CA ARG A 165 -16.72 11.29 3.12
C ARG A 165 -15.78 11.91 2.09
N ASP A 166 -14.48 11.94 2.38
CA ASP A 166 -13.48 12.65 1.58
C ASP A 166 -12.85 11.74 0.51
N ILE A 167 -12.57 10.48 0.87
CA ILE A 167 -11.90 9.51 -0.01
C ILE A 167 -12.89 8.50 -0.60
N ILE A 168 -13.66 7.80 0.24
CA ILE A 168 -14.47 6.65 -0.20
C ILE A 168 -15.72 7.07 -0.98
N GLU A 169 -16.56 7.92 -0.40
CA GLU A 169 -17.87 8.27 -0.98
C GLU A 169 -17.80 8.87 -2.39
N PRO A 170 -16.85 9.77 -2.72
CA PRO A 170 -16.72 10.30 -4.08
C PRO A 170 -16.36 9.23 -5.13
N LEU A 171 -15.76 8.11 -4.71
CA LEU A 171 -15.35 7.02 -5.58
C LEU A 171 -16.48 6.05 -5.91
N ILE A 172 -17.48 5.89 -5.03
CA ILE A 172 -18.56 4.92 -5.20
C ILE A 172 -19.32 5.18 -6.51
N GLY A 173 -19.30 4.20 -7.41
CA GLY A 173 -19.95 4.27 -8.72
C GLY A 173 -19.23 5.11 -9.77
N THR A 174 -18.16 5.83 -9.40
CA THR A 174 -17.39 6.69 -10.31
C THR A 174 -16.08 6.06 -10.76
N HIS A 175 -15.42 5.27 -9.91
CA HIS A 175 -14.18 4.58 -10.29
C HIS A 175 -14.38 3.49 -11.34
N ARG A 176 -13.27 3.09 -11.97
CA ARG A 176 -13.16 1.96 -12.92
C ARG A 176 -12.09 0.96 -12.49
N ALA A 177 -11.74 0.98 -11.21
CA ALA A 177 -10.77 0.08 -10.62
C ALA A 177 -11.27 -1.37 -10.62
N HIS A 178 -10.31 -2.29 -10.63
CA HIS A 178 -10.52 -3.74 -10.54
C HIS A 178 -9.84 -4.33 -9.30
N LEU A 179 -8.93 -3.57 -8.70
CA LEU A 179 -8.15 -3.89 -7.51
C LEU A 179 -7.93 -2.58 -6.74
N GLY A 180 -7.68 -2.69 -5.44
CA GLY A 180 -7.12 -1.60 -4.66
C GLY A 180 -6.10 -2.09 -3.65
N MET A 181 -5.27 -1.17 -3.17
CA MET A 181 -4.25 -1.44 -2.17
C MET A 181 -4.07 -0.24 -1.24
N THR A 182 -3.87 -0.50 0.05
CA THR A 182 -3.38 0.50 1.02
C THR A 182 -1.93 0.18 1.41
N LEU A 183 -1.04 1.15 1.25
CA LEU A 183 0.40 1.07 1.50
C LEU A 183 0.76 1.53 2.92
N GLY A 184 0.34 0.75 3.92
CA GLY A 184 0.66 0.99 5.32
C GLY A 184 -0.05 2.17 5.97
N ASP A 185 0.15 2.26 7.28
CA ASP A 185 -0.44 3.23 8.20
C ASP A 185 -1.95 3.33 7.99
N ILE A 186 -2.62 2.19 8.14
CA ILE A 186 -4.07 2.10 8.00
C ILE A 186 -4.74 2.91 9.12
N THR A 187 -4.20 2.80 10.33
CA THR A 187 -4.63 3.54 11.53
C THR A 187 -3.46 4.33 12.12
N ASN A 188 -3.75 5.21 13.08
CA ASN A 188 -2.73 5.86 13.90
C ASN A 188 -2.60 5.12 15.25
N ASP A 189 -1.87 4.00 15.26
CA ASP A 189 -1.60 3.13 16.43
C ASP A 189 -2.82 2.44 17.10
N ASP A 190 -4.04 2.59 16.54
CA ASP A 190 -5.25 1.93 17.07
C ASP A 190 -5.88 0.95 16.06
N MET A 191 -5.37 -0.29 16.08
CA MET A 191 -5.87 -1.40 15.27
C MET A 191 -7.33 -1.78 15.61
N GLY A 192 -7.90 -1.26 16.70
CA GLY A 192 -9.34 -1.36 16.99
C GLY A 192 -10.22 -0.69 15.92
N LEU A 193 -9.65 0.21 15.11
CA LEU A 193 -10.35 0.90 14.02
C LEU A 193 -10.36 0.13 12.70
N TYR A 194 -9.57 -0.94 12.54
CA TYR A 194 -9.52 -1.74 11.31
C TYR A 194 -10.88 -2.20 10.80
N PRO A 195 -11.82 -2.70 11.62
CA PRO A 195 -13.13 -3.10 11.13
C PRO A 195 -13.93 -1.93 10.55
N ALA A 196 -13.81 -0.74 11.14
CA ALA A 196 -14.53 0.44 10.68
C ALA A 196 -13.96 0.96 9.35
N LEU A 197 -12.64 1.03 9.22
CA LEU A 197 -11.97 1.39 7.97
C LEU A 197 -12.21 0.37 6.87
N THR A 198 -12.10 -0.92 7.17
CA THR A 198 -12.40 -2.01 6.24
C THR A 198 -13.81 -1.89 5.71
N ALA A 199 -14.79 -1.66 6.60
CA ALA A 199 -16.19 -1.47 6.21
C ALA A 199 -16.42 -0.25 5.31
N GLN A 200 -15.58 0.80 5.40
CA GLN A 200 -15.64 1.91 4.44
C GLN A 200 -14.98 1.53 3.12
N THR A 201 -13.75 1.03 3.15
CA THR A 201 -12.98 0.68 1.96
C THR A 201 -13.69 -0.36 1.09
N THR A 202 -14.31 -1.38 1.69
CA THR A 202 -14.99 -2.45 0.92
C THR A 202 -16.28 -1.99 0.23
N ARG A 203 -16.80 -0.79 0.55
CA ARG A 203 -17.87 -0.14 -0.24
C ARG A 203 -17.47 0.16 -1.67
N LEU A 204 -16.16 0.20 -1.98
CA LEU A 204 -15.64 0.36 -3.33
C LEU A 204 -15.87 -0.89 -4.20
N GLY A 205 -16.23 -2.04 -3.61
CA GLY A 205 -16.68 -3.21 -4.36
C GLY A 205 -15.62 -3.86 -5.24
N VAL A 206 -14.34 -3.66 -4.92
CA VAL A 206 -13.18 -4.31 -5.55
C VAL A 206 -12.37 -5.06 -4.49
N PRO A 207 -11.66 -6.14 -4.85
CA PRO A 207 -10.66 -6.75 -3.98
C PRO A 207 -9.69 -5.69 -3.45
N TRP A 208 -9.39 -5.75 -2.14
CA TRP A 208 -8.50 -4.78 -1.49
C TRP A 208 -7.36 -5.47 -0.77
N LEU A 209 -6.14 -4.99 -1.02
CA LEU A 209 -4.89 -5.50 -0.46
C LEU A 209 -4.36 -4.52 0.58
N HIS A 210 -3.73 -5.02 1.64
CA HIS A 210 -3.12 -4.19 2.68
C HIS A 210 -1.67 -4.57 2.85
N ILE A 211 -0.84 -3.56 3.04
CA ILE A 211 0.54 -3.67 3.52
C ILE A 211 0.57 -2.93 4.86
N PRO A 212 1.26 -3.45 5.89
CA PRO A 212 1.39 -2.77 7.17
C PRO A 212 2.38 -1.60 7.07
N GLY A 213 2.14 -0.55 7.85
CA GLY A 213 3.09 0.53 8.11
C GLY A 213 3.55 0.55 9.56
N ASN A 214 4.30 1.57 9.93
CA ASN A 214 4.85 1.66 11.28
C ASN A 214 3.79 1.94 12.36
N HIS A 215 2.64 2.50 11.98
CA HIS A 215 1.50 2.71 12.87
C HIS A 215 0.52 1.52 12.91
N ASP A 216 0.86 0.43 12.24
CA ASP A 216 0.13 -0.84 12.28
C ASP A 216 0.79 -1.89 13.19
N MET A 217 1.90 -1.52 13.85
CA MET A 217 2.63 -2.39 14.77
C MET A 217 1.94 -2.52 16.13
N ASP A 218 1.85 -3.74 16.64
CA ASP A 218 1.51 -4.05 18.04
C ASP A 218 2.61 -3.48 18.96
N MET A 219 2.36 -2.29 19.53
CA MET A 219 3.36 -1.53 20.29
C MET A 219 3.84 -2.21 21.58
N ASP A 220 3.11 -3.21 22.07
CA ASP A 220 3.48 -4.06 23.21
C ASP A 220 4.22 -5.34 22.80
N ALA A 221 4.46 -5.55 21.50
CA ALA A 221 5.20 -6.68 20.98
C ALA A 221 6.64 -6.72 21.52
N SER A 222 7.08 -7.92 21.88
CA SER A 222 8.44 -8.15 22.40
C SER A 222 9.48 -8.45 21.32
N SER A 223 9.03 -8.65 20.08
CA SER A 223 9.87 -8.98 18.93
C SER A 223 9.23 -8.47 17.63
N ASP A 224 10.03 -8.34 16.58
CA ASP A 224 9.57 -8.05 15.21
C ASP A 224 8.58 -9.10 14.68
N ALA A 225 8.83 -10.38 14.97
CA ALA A 225 7.97 -11.47 14.52
C ALA A 225 6.55 -11.42 15.12
N ASP A 226 6.38 -10.76 16.26
CA ASP A 226 5.09 -10.62 16.94
C ASP A 226 4.40 -9.28 16.65
N ALA A 227 5.11 -8.33 16.02
CA ALA A 227 4.69 -6.93 15.89
C ALA A 227 3.50 -6.71 14.97
N LEU A 228 3.08 -7.71 14.19
CA LEU A 228 1.96 -7.59 13.25
C LEU A 228 0.85 -8.60 13.51
N THR A 229 0.73 -9.10 14.75
CA THR A 229 -0.30 -10.09 15.10
C THR A 229 -1.72 -9.53 14.86
N SER A 230 -1.98 -8.29 15.27
CA SER A 230 -3.29 -7.64 15.06
C SER A 230 -3.57 -7.39 13.57
N PHE A 231 -2.57 -6.90 12.83
CA PHE A 231 -2.66 -6.73 11.38
C PHE A 231 -2.96 -8.05 10.67
N GLN A 232 -2.19 -9.10 10.94
CA GLN A 232 -2.31 -10.41 10.29
C GLN A 232 -3.69 -11.05 10.51
N ARG A 233 -4.28 -10.83 11.69
CA ARG A 233 -5.62 -11.32 12.01
C ARG A 233 -6.71 -10.59 11.23
N ALA A 234 -6.60 -9.27 11.10
CA ALA A 234 -7.64 -8.43 10.52
C ALA A 234 -7.54 -8.28 8.99
N LEU A 235 -6.33 -8.04 8.48
CA LEU A 235 -6.11 -7.50 7.13
C LEU A 235 -5.36 -8.45 6.19
N GLY A 236 -4.72 -9.51 6.72
CA GLY A 236 -4.12 -10.58 5.92
C GLY A 236 -2.61 -10.73 6.09
N PRO A 237 -1.95 -11.53 5.25
CA PRO A 237 -0.50 -11.74 5.33
C PRO A 237 0.28 -10.43 5.16
N ASP A 238 1.41 -10.31 5.85
CA ASP A 238 2.35 -9.19 5.70
C ASP A 238 3.35 -9.38 4.54
N THR A 239 3.37 -10.57 3.94
CA THR A 239 4.22 -10.97 2.83
C THR A 239 3.41 -11.86 1.89
N PHE A 240 3.07 -11.33 0.72
CA PHE A 240 2.16 -12.03 -0.20
C PHE A 240 2.35 -11.62 -1.65
N ALA A 241 1.67 -12.34 -2.54
CA ALA A 241 1.55 -11.95 -3.93
C ALA A 241 0.12 -12.16 -4.48
N TRP A 242 -0.22 -11.40 -5.51
CA TRP A 242 -1.50 -11.42 -6.21
C TRP A 242 -1.27 -11.28 -7.71
N GLU A 243 -1.84 -12.17 -8.51
CA GLU A 243 -1.65 -12.17 -9.96
C GLU A 243 -2.90 -11.72 -10.73
N GLU A 244 -2.69 -10.72 -11.57
CA GLU A 244 -3.59 -10.36 -12.67
C GLU A 244 -2.92 -10.68 -14.02
N PRO A 245 -3.68 -10.78 -15.12
CA PRO A 245 -3.10 -11.01 -16.44
C PRO A 245 -2.07 -9.95 -16.88
N GLN A 246 -2.23 -8.70 -16.43
CA GLN A 246 -1.36 -7.57 -16.80
C GLN A 246 -0.15 -7.38 -15.87
N ALA A 247 -0.32 -7.71 -14.59
CA ALA A 247 0.63 -7.39 -13.54
C ALA A 247 0.58 -8.42 -12.42
N VAL A 248 1.69 -8.56 -11.71
CA VAL A 248 1.74 -9.20 -10.39
C VAL A 248 1.97 -8.12 -9.34
N PHE A 249 1.27 -8.23 -8.22
CA PHE A 249 1.43 -7.38 -7.06
C PHE A 249 2.07 -8.19 -5.95
N ILE A 250 3.13 -7.67 -5.36
CA ILE A 250 3.84 -8.26 -4.23
C ILE A 250 3.74 -7.26 -3.09
N GLY A 251 3.12 -7.65 -1.98
CA GLY A 251 3.09 -6.84 -0.77
C GLY A 251 4.15 -7.32 0.22
N LEU A 252 4.95 -6.39 0.72
CA LEU A 252 6.01 -6.64 1.69
C LEU A 252 5.87 -5.67 2.85
N ASP A 253 5.80 -6.20 4.06
CA ASP A 253 6.15 -5.46 5.26
C ASP A 253 7.64 -5.11 5.23
N ASP A 254 7.95 -3.83 5.28
CA ASP A 254 9.30 -3.31 5.32
C ASP A 254 9.61 -2.54 6.61
N ILE A 255 8.77 -2.68 7.63
CA ILE A 255 8.96 -2.09 8.95
C ILE A 255 9.48 -3.15 9.90
N ILE A 256 10.77 -3.04 10.26
CA ILE A 256 11.39 -3.94 11.22
C ILE A 256 11.29 -3.33 12.62
N ALA A 257 10.42 -3.89 13.46
CA ALA A 257 10.25 -3.41 14.82
C ALA A 257 11.56 -3.52 15.63
N GLN A 258 11.82 -2.51 16.44
CA GLN A 258 12.95 -2.42 17.37
C GLN A 258 12.43 -2.24 18.81
N PRO A 259 11.77 -3.26 19.41
CA PRO A 259 11.23 -3.15 20.76
C PRO A 259 12.27 -2.67 21.78
N GLY A 260 11.90 -1.64 22.54
CA GLY A 260 12.78 -1.02 23.54
C GLY A 260 13.85 -0.05 23.00
N GLN A 261 13.90 0.19 21.68
CA GLN A 261 14.81 1.16 21.06
C GLN A 261 14.08 2.47 20.67
N ARG A 262 14.86 3.47 20.27
CA ARG A 262 14.39 4.74 19.66
C ARG A 262 15.29 5.07 18.46
N PRO A 263 14.77 5.12 17.22
CA PRO A 263 13.38 4.85 16.83
C PRO A 263 12.93 3.42 17.15
N ALA A 264 11.61 3.22 17.27
CA ALA A 264 11.00 1.93 17.61
C ALA A 264 10.94 0.97 16.42
N TYR A 265 11.44 1.37 15.24
CA TYR A 265 11.54 0.57 14.04
C TYR A 265 12.70 1.06 13.16
N ILE A 266 13.06 0.24 12.17
CA ILE A 266 13.95 0.59 11.06
C ILE A 266 13.37 0.00 9.77
N GLY A 267 13.52 0.68 8.64
CA GLY A 267 13.08 0.12 7.37
C GLY A 267 14.02 -0.96 6.86
N GLY A 268 13.47 -2.03 6.30
CA GLY A 268 14.23 -3.11 5.69
C GLY A 268 13.38 -4.36 5.55
N LEU A 269 13.96 -5.41 4.97
CA LEU A 269 13.23 -6.66 4.73
C LEU A 269 13.83 -7.79 5.56
N ARG A 270 12.98 -8.73 5.97
CA ARG A 270 13.40 -9.93 6.70
C ARG A 270 13.93 -11.00 5.74
N GLU A 271 14.73 -11.93 6.25
CA GLU A 271 15.30 -13.02 5.44
C GLU A 271 14.24 -14.00 4.93
N ASP A 272 13.16 -14.21 5.67
CA ASP A 272 12.04 -15.05 5.23
C ASP A 272 11.29 -14.44 4.04
N GLN A 273 11.18 -13.11 3.98
CA GLN A 273 10.65 -12.39 2.83
C GLN A 273 11.57 -12.51 1.61
N PHE A 274 12.90 -12.47 1.81
CA PHE A 274 13.84 -12.73 0.73
C PHE A 274 13.77 -14.17 0.22
N ASP A 275 13.55 -15.15 1.11
CA ASP A 275 13.30 -16.54 0.73
C ASP A 275 12.01 -16.65 -0.12
N PHE A 276 10.93 -15.98 0.30
CA PHE A 276 9.68 -15.91 -0.44
C PHE A 276 9.88 -15.29 -1.82
N LEU A 277 10.51 -14.11 -1.90
CA LEU A 277 10.79 -13.41 -3.15
C LEU A 277 11.63 -14.26 -4.10
N THR A 278 12.68 -14.91 -3.59
CA THR A 278 13.56 -15.78 -4.40
C THR A 278 12.77 -16.92 -5.03
N GLN A 279 11.91 -17.58 -4.24
CA GLN A 279 11.06 -18.66 -4.74
C GLN A 279 9.99 -18.16 -5.71
N TYR A 280 9.26 -17.10 -5.35
CA TYR A 280 8.13 -16.59 -6.12
C TYR A 280 8.56 -15.98 -7.44
N LEU A 281 9.55 -15.08 -7.42
CA LEU A 281 10.04 -14.41 -8.63
C LEU A 281 10.58 -15.42 -9.64
N ALA A 282 11.19 -16.53 -9.19
CA ALA A 282 11.64 -17.59 -10.08
C ALA A 282 10.50 -18.29 -10.86
N THR A 283 9.25 -18.16 -10.40
CA THR A 283 8.07 -18.71 -11.09
C THR A 283 7.51 -17.80 -12.17
N LEU A 284 7.89 -16.52 -12.18
CA LEU A 284 7.35 -15.52 -13.08
C LEU A 284 8.06 -15.50 -14.43
N ASP A 285 7.31 -15.17 -15.47
CA ASP A 285 7.83 -14.69 -16.74
C ASP A 285 8.12 -13.18 -16.70
N ASP A 286 8.74 -12.67 -17.76
CA ASP A 286 9.13 -11.26 -17.87
C ASP A 286 8.11 -10.41 -18.67
N SER A 287 6.92 -10.96 -18.96
CA SER A 287 5.93 -10.31 -19.83
C SER A 287 5.05 -9.31 -19.07
N ARG A 288 4.70 -9.61 -17.82
CA ARG A 288 3.85 -8.80 -16.93
C ARG A 288 4.65 -7.75 -16.18
N LEU A 289 3.96 -6.70 -15.71
CA LEU A 289 4.54 -5.74 -14.77
C LEU A 289 4.72 -6.39 -13.39
N VAL A 290 5.90 -6.27 -12.79
CA VAL A 290 6.13 -6.62 -11.38
C VAL A 290 5.96 -5.37 -10.51
N VAL A 291 4.87 -5.33 -9.74
CA VAL A 291 4.60 -4.25 -8.77
C VAL A 291 4.96 -4.73 -7.38
N VAL A 292 5.89 -4.03 -6.71
CA VAL A 292 6.23 -4.28 -5.30
C VAL A 292 5.68 -3.13 -4.47
N GLY A 293 4.74 -3.42 -3.57
CA GLY A 293 4.24 -2.48 -2.58
C GLY A 293 4.92 -2.71 -1.23
N MET A 294 5.35 -1.63 -0.60
CA MET A 294 5.87 -1.55 0.77
C MET A 294 5.40 -0.24 1.41
N HIS A 295 5.70 0.01 2.69
CA HIS A 295 5.30 1.24 3.34
C HIS A 295 6.42 2.29 3.32
N MET A 296 7.61 1.98 3.82
CA MET A 296 8.72 2.93 3.89
C MET A 296 9.45 3.05 2.55
N PRO A 297 9.73 4.25 2.03
CA PRO A 297 10.41 4.37 0.75
C PRO A 297 11.85 3.87 0.81
N LEU A 298 12.32 3.27 -0.30
CA LEU A 298 13.69 2.76 -0.44
C LEU A 298 14.76 3.87 -0.43
N PHE A 299 14.35 5.13 -0.60
CA PHE A 299 15.21 6.31 -0.49
C PHE A 299 15.28 6.88 0.93
N ASP A 300 14.50 6.36 1.88
CA ASP A 300 14.58 6.80 3.27
C ASP A 300 15.99 6.54 3.83
N ALA A 301 16.50 7.49 4.62
CA ALA A 301 17.84 7.40 5.19
C ALA A 301 17.98 6.26 6.21
N ASN A 302 16.88 5.84 6.82
CA ASN A 302 16.82 4.75 7.78
C ASN A 302 16.49 3.40 7.13
N PHE A 303 16.31 3.32 5.82
CA PHE A 303 16.14 2.03 5.15
C PHE A 303 17.47 1.29 5.07
N ARG A 304 17.50 0.01 5.49
CA ARG A 304 18.71 -0.83 5.47
C ARG A 304 19.24 -0.99 4.04
N VAL A 305 20.36 -0.33 3.75
CA VAL A 305 21.00 -0.31 2.41
C VAL A 305 21.28 -1.72 1.86
N ALA A 306 21.68 -2.66 2.73
CA ALA A 306 21.95 -4.04 2.33
C ALA A 306 20.70 -4.76 1.81
N ASP A 307 19.54 -4.52 2.44
CA ASP A 307 18.27 -5.13 2.04
C ASP A 307 17.75 -4.52 0.75
N ARG A 308 17.87 -3.19 0.61
CA ARG A 308 17.59 -2.50 -0.66
C ARG A 308 18.41 -3.09 -1.79
N GLN A 309 19.70 -3.36 -1.57
CA GLN A 309 20.55 -3.97 -2.60
C GLN A 309 20.09 -5.39 -2.95
N LYS A 310 19.76 -6.24 -1.96
CA LYS A 310 19.21 -7.58 -2.23
C LYS A 310 17.92 -7.52 -3.05
N LEU A 311 17.02 -6.60 -2.74
CA LEU A 311 15.79 -6.38 -3.50
C LEU A 311 16.10 -5.93 -4.94
N PHE A 312 17.04 -5.00 -5.13
CA PHE A 312 17.49 -4.57 -6.46
C PHE A 312 18.01 -5.74 -7.28
N ASP A 313 18.85 -6.59 -6.70
CA ASP A 313 19.43 -7.73 -7.39
C ASP A 313 18.36 -8.75 -7.83
N LEU A 314 17.35 -8.99 -6.99
CA LEU A 314 16.22 -9.86 -7.31
C LEU A 314 15.33 -9.29 -8.44
N LEU A 315 15.13 -7.96 -8.46
CA LEU A 315 14.29 -7.30 -9.45
C LEU A 315 15.03 -7.03 -10.78
N ALA A 316 16.36 -7.06 -10.80
CA ALA A 316 17.20 -6.65 -11.94
C ALA A 316 16.88 -7.38 -13.25
N ARG A 317 16.39 -8.62 -13.18
CA ARG A 317 16.03 -9.41 -14.36
C ARG A 317 14.76 -8.93 -15.06
N PHE A 318 13.84 -8.28 -14.34
CA PHE A 318 12.53 -7.91 -14.88
C PHE A 318 12.60 -6.55 -15.59
N PRO A 319 12.23 -6.45 -16.87
CA PRO A 319 12.26 -5.18 -17.60
C PRO A 319 11.12 -4.24 -17.21
N LYS A 320 10.00 -4.77 -16.73
CA LYS A 320 8.78 -4.02 -16.36
C LYS A 320 8.56 -4.18 -14.86
N ARG A 321 8.80 -3.11 -14.13
CA ARG A 321 8.79 -3.12 -12.67
C ARG A 321 8.43 -1.74 -12.12
N LEU A 322 7.81 -1.75 -10.95
CA LEU A 322 7.40 -0.56 -10.22
C LEU A 322 7.46 -0.87 -8.72
N VAL A 323 8.09 0.01 -7.95
CA VAL A 323 7.98 0.02 -6.49
C VAL A 323 6.95 1.09 -6.09
N LEU A 324 6.09 0.75 -5.13
CA LEU A 324 5.13 1.66 -4.52
C LEU A 324 5.42 1.73 -3.02
N SER A 325 5.48 2.94 -2.47
CA SER A 325 5.71 3.21 -1.04
C SER A 325 4.74 4.30 -0.54
N GLY A 326 4.57 4.43 0.77
CA GLY A 326 3.79 5.49 1.45
C GLY A 326 4.65 6.28 2.45
N HIS A 327 4.22 6.40 3.70
CA HIS A 327 5.00 6.84 4.87
C HIS A 327 5.32 8.34 4.97
N THR A 328 5.69 9.00 3.88
CA THR A 328 6.30 10.34 3.96
C THR A 328 5.30 11.47 4.14
N HIS A 329 4.01 11.22 3.88
CA HIS A 329 2.97 12.26 3.80
C HIS A 329 3.35 13.37 2.81
N THR A 330 4.03 12.98 1.73
CA THR A 330 4.35 13.76 0.53
C THR A 330 4.19 12.84 -0.70
N GLN A 331 4.33 13.37 -1.91
CA GLN A 331 4.44 12.55 -3.12
C GLN A 331 5.78 12.74 -3.82
N GLN A 332 6.36 11.64 -4.29
CA GLN A 332 7.63 11.69 -5.00
C GLN A 332 7.82 10.53 -5.98
N HIS A 333 8.35 10.85 -7.16
CA HIS A 333 8.95 9.87 -8.06
C HIS A 333 10.46 9.75 -7.81
N ARG A 334 10.94 8.54 -7.61
CA ARG A 334 12.38 8.22 -7.50
C ARG A 334 12.77 7.22 -8.58
N HIS A 335 13.87 7.51 -9.26
CA HIS A 335 14.46 6.62 -10.26
C HIS A 335 15.84 6.21 -9.81
N TYR A 336 16.08 4.90 -9.69
CA TYR A 336 17.35 4.33 -9.27
C TYR A 336 18.17 3.89 -10.47
N GLY A 337 19.43 4.32 -10.50
CA GLY A 337 20.41 3.94 -11.53
C GLY A 337 21.65 3.26 -10.94
N PRO A 338 22.69 3.03 -11.77
CA PRO A 338 23.93 2.40 -11.32
C PRO A 338 24.59 3.07 -10.12
N ALA A 339 24.44 4.39 -9.98
CA ALA A 339 24.96 5.15 -8.83
C ALA A 339 24.27 4.80 -7.50
N ASP A 340 23.03 4.32 -7.55
CA ASP A 340 22.26 3.91 -6.37
C ASP A 340 22.41 2.41 -6.04
N GLY A 341 23.20 1.67 -6.83
CA GLY A 341 23.37 0.22 -6.72
C GLY A 341 22.48 -0.60 -7.67
N TRP A 342 21.67 0.05 -8.51
CA TRP A 342 20.77 -0.64 -9.44
C TRP A 342 21.50 -1.12 -10.72
N GLN A 343 21.38 -2.41 -11.05
CA GLN A 343 22.10 -3.04 -12.18
C GLN A 343 21.20 -3.61 -13.29
N GLY A 344 19.87 -3.48 -13.17
CA GLY A 344 18.95 -3.98 -14.20
C GLY A 344 18.73 -3.01 -15.37
N VAL A 345 17.93 -3.44 -16.35
CA VAL A 345 17.70 -2.68 -17.60
C VAL A 345 16.89 -1.42 -17.34
N GLY A 346 17.41 -0.25 -17.73
CA GLY A 346 16.77 1.05 -17.47
C GLY A 346 16.80 1.44 -15.99
N ALA A 347 16.12 2.52 -15.60
CA ALA A 347 16.01 2.88 -14.18
C ALA A 347 14.95 2.03 -13.48
N LEU A 348 15.15 1.69 -12.21
CA LEU A 348 14.05 1.19 -11.36
C LEU A 348 13.25 2.40 -10.87
N HIS A 349 11.94 2.39 -11.13
CA HIS A 349 11.02 3.43 -10.71
C HIS A 349 10.35 3.06 -9.39
N GLU A 350 10.44 3.96 -8.42
CA GLU A 350 9.63 3.97 -7.20
C GLU A 350 8.72 5.20 -7.22
N TYR A 351 7.44 4.99 -6.90
CA TYR A 351 6.49 6.06 -6.65
C TYR A 351 6.05 6.03 -5.18
N ASN A 352 6.43 7.08 -4.46
CA ASN A 352 5.94 7.38 -3.13
C ASN A 352 4.56 8.04 -3.24
N VAL A 353 3.53 7.28 -2.90
CA VAL A 353 2.13 7.63 -3.07
C VAL A 353 1.72 8.63 -1.99
N GLY A 354 1.07 9.72 -2.40
CA GLY A 354 0.57 10.72 -1.48
C GLY A 354 -0.50 10.16 -0.53
N ALA A 355 -0.49 10.64 0.71
CA ALA A 355 -1.32 10.15 1.80
C ALA A 355 -2.81 10.46 1.61
N ALA A 356 -3.66 9.49 1.98
CA ALA A 356 -5.12 9.63 2.01
C ALA A 356 -5.57 10.56 3.15
N CYS A 357 -4.86 10.55 4.28
CA CYS A 357 -5.06 11.51 5.37
C CYS A 357 -4.43 12.88 5.13
N GLY A 358 -3.70 13.06 4.03
CA GLY A 358 -2.85 14.23 3.86
C GLY A 358 -1.73 14.21 4.89
N SER A 359 -1.55 15.32 5.62
CA SER A 359 -0.79 15.27 6.87
C SER A 359 -1.75 15.15 8.05
N TYR A 360 -2.09 13.91 8.42
CA TYR A 360 -2.77 13.57 9.68
C TYR A 360 -4.17 14.18 9.87
N TRP A 361 -4.99 14.27 8.80
CA TRP A 361 -6.33 14.88 8.85
C TRP A 361 -6.33 16.27 9.52
N SER A 362 -5.29 17.07 9.27
CA SER A 362 -5.05 18.34 9.96
C SER A 362 -5.37 19.58 9.11
N GLY A 363 -5.27 20.75 9.74
CA GLY A 363 -5.51 22.05 9.11
C GLY A 363 -6.93 22.57 9.33
N VAL A 364 -7.22 23.72 8.72
CA VAL A 364 -8.53 24.38 8.85
C VAL A 364 -9.60 23.51 8.20
N ALA A 365 -10.68 23.24 8.94
CA ALA A 365 -11.81 22.50 8.38
C ALA A 365 -12.51 23.29 7.28
N ASP A 366 -12.90 22.59 6.22
CA ASP A 366 -13.73 23.13 5.15
C ASP A 366 -15.18 23.35 5.59
N ALA A 367 -16.03 23.81 4.67
CA ALA A 367 -17.44 24.08 4.95
C ALA A 367 -18.25 22.84 5.37
N THR A 368 -17.72 21.63 5.16
CA THR A 368 -18.32 20.35 5.56
C THR A 368 -17.73 19.80 6.86
N GLY A 369 -16.80 20.53 7.48
CA GLY A 369 -16.15 20.14 8.73
C GLY A 369 -15.01 19.14 8.55
N ILE A 370 -14.51 18.95 7.33
CA ILE A 370 -13.37 18.06 7.03
C ILE A 370 -12.11 18.93 6.95
N PRO A 371 -11.05 18.63 7.71
CA PRO A 371 -9.76 19.33 7.60
C PRO A 371 -9.23 19.33 6.16
N VAL A 372 -8.62 20.43 5.74
CA VAL A 372 -8.07 20.55 4.36
C VAL A 372 -6.96 19.54 4.06
N ALA A 373 -6.34 18.95 5.09
CA ALA A 373 -5.45 17.80 4.97
C ALA A 373 -4.39 17.96 3.86
N THR A 374 -3.77 19.13 3.77
CA THR A 374 -2.69 19.35 2.79
C THR A 374 -1.41 18.68 3.32
N MET A 375 -0.73 17.94 2.46
CA MET A 375 0.57 17.32 2.72
C MET A 375 1.67 18.38 2.84
N ALA A 376 2.80 18.01 3.46
CA ALA A 376 3.91 18.93 3.72
C ALA A 376 4.54 19.52 2.46
N ASP A 377 4.43 18.83 1.31
CA ASP A 377 4.89 19.32 0.00
C ASP A 377 3.86 20.23 -0.73
N GLY A 378 2.74 20.56 -0.08
CA GLY A 378 1.67 21.37 -0.64
C GLY A 378 0.65 20.61 -1.51
N THR A 379 0.78 19.29 -1.62
CA THR A 379 -0.20 18.44 -2.30
C THR A 379 -1.46 18.25 -1.43
N PRO A 380 -2.69 18.41 -1.94
CA PRO A 380 -3.90 18.02 -1.20
C PRO A 380 -3.92 16.51 -0.91
N ASN A 381 -4.60 16.07 0.15
CA ASN A 381 -4.85 14.64 0.35
C ASN A 381 -5.63 14.01 -0.83
N GLY A 382 -5.57 12.69 -0.95
CA GLY A 382 -6.11 12.02 -2.13
C GLY A 382 -5.61 10.59 -2.30
N TYR A 383 -5.55 10.13 -3.55
CA TYR A 383 -5.17 8.76 -3.88
C TYR A 383 -4.46 8.66 -5.24
N GLY A 384 -3.63 7.63 -5.37
CA GLY A 384 -3.00 7.25 -6.63
C GLY A 384 -3.87 6.31 -7.48
N LEU A 385 -3.59 6.30 -8.78
CA LEU A 385 -4.15 5.38 -9.76
C LEU A 385 -3.00 4.73 -10.54
N LEU A 386 -3.00 3.40 -10.59
CA LEU A 386 -2.14 2.63 -11.48
C LEU A 386 -2.98 2.02 -12.60
N GLN A 387 -2.64 2.32 -13.84
CA GLN A 387 -3.21 1.67 -15.01
C GLN A 387 -2.14 0.83 -15.68
N VAL A 388 -2.44 -0.44 -15.97
CA VAL A 388 -1.51 -1.38 -16.62
C VAL A 388 -2.18 -1.98 -17.85
N ASP A 389 -1.55 -1.81 -19.01
CA ASP A 389 -2.03 -2.39 -20.26
C ASP A 389 -1.74 -3.91 -20.35
N GLY A 390 -2.32 -4.57 -21.35
CA GLY A 390 -2.12 -6.01 -21.61
C GLY A 390 -0.68 -6.42 -21.95
N GLN A 391 0.23 -5.46 -22.13
CA GLN A 391 1.66 -5.68 -22.34
C GLN A 391 2.49 -5.29 -21.11
N GLY A 392 1.88 -5.01 -19.96
CA GLY A 392 2.60 -4.61 -18.74
C GLY A 392 3.20 -3.19 -18.79
N GLY A 393 2.85 -2.38 -19.80
CA GLY A 393 3.10 -0.94 -19.79
C GLY A 393 2.17 -0.26 -18.79
N TYR A 394 2.62 0.80 -18.12
CA TYR A 394 1.82 1.43 -17.09
C TYR A 394 1.87 2.96 -17.11
N THR A 395 0.82 3.56 -16.54
CA THR A 395 0.73 4.98 -16.23
C THR A 395 0.28 5.17 -14.79
N LEU A 396 0.84 6.19 -14.15
CA LEU A 396 0.46 6.62 -12.80
C LEU A 396 -0.22 8.00 -12.87
N GLU A 397 -1.21 8.20 -12.00
CA GLU A 397 -1.92 9.47 -11.84
C GLU A 397 -2.25 9.67 -10.36
N TYR A 398 -2.36 10.93 -9.91
CA TYR A 398 -2.82 11.28 -8.58
C TYR A 398 -4.13 12.07 -8.66
N ARG A 399 -5.05 11.80 -7.73
CA ARG A 399 -6.35 12.47 -7.63
C ARG A 399 -6.48 13.07 -6.24
N ALA A 400 -6.49 14.40 -6.17
CA ALA A 400 -6.87 15.10 -4.96
C ALA A 400 -8.31 14.75 -4.57
N ALA A 401 -8.55 14.54 -3.28
CA ALA A 401 -9.85 14.20 -2.72
C ALA A 401 -10.91 15.24 -3.11
N ARG A 402 -12.09 14.75 -3.52
CA ARG A 402 -13.24 15.55 -4.00
C ARG A 402 -12.95 16.55 -5.14
N ALA A 403 -11.75 16.58 -5.71
CA ALA A 403 -11.40 17.44 -6.83
C ALA A 403 -11.79 16.81 -8.18
N PRO A 404 -12.10 17.62 -9.21
CA PRO A 404 -12.30 17.10 -10.55
C PRO A 404 -10.99 16.49 -11.09
N ALA A 405 -11.09 15.48 -11.95
CA ALA A 405 -9.96 14.82 -12.57
C ALA A 405 -8.95 15.80 -13.23
N GLN A 406 -9.43 16.92 -13.76
CA GLN A 406 -8.59 17.92 -14.44
C GLN A 406 -7.71 18.73 -13.46
N ALA A 407 -7.99 18.68 -12.15
CA ALA A 407 -7.13 19.28 -11.15
C ALA A 407 -5.89 18.39 -10.96
N GLN A 408 -4.77 18.81 -11.55
CA GLN A 408 -3.46 18.16 -11.42
C GLN A 408 -2.37 19.12 -10.95
N MET A 409 -2.72 20.37 -10.67
CA MET A 409 -1.77 21.35 -10.15
C MET A 409 -2.48 22.46 -9.37
N HIS A 410 -1.76 23.03 -8.42
CA HIS A 410 -2.13 24.26 -7.73
C HIS A 410 -1.25 25.43 -8.19
N LEU A 411 -1.84 26.62 -8.35
CA LEU A 411 -1.11 27.82 -8.75
C LEU A 411 -1.05 28.82 -7.59
N HIS A 412 0.15 29.35 -7.32
CA HIS A 412 0.34 30.51 -6.46
C HIS A 412 0.90 31.67 -7.26
N ALA A 413 0.25 32.83 -7.20
CA ALA A 413 0.70 34.05 -7.87
C ALA A 413 0.48 35.28 -6.98
N PRO A 414 1.33 36.32 -7.08
CA PRO A 414 1.04 37.61 -6.49
C PRO A 414 -0.28 38.17 -7.01
N ARG A 415 -1.16 38.64 -6.11
CA ARG A 415 -2.46 39.21 -6.51
C ARG A 415 -2.31 40.58 -7.17
N VAL A 416 -1.42 41.42 -6.65
CA VAL A 416 -1.17 42.78 -7.13
C VAL A 416 0.33 43.04 -7.15
N LEU A 417 0.82 43.66 -8.22
CA LEU A 417 2.19 44.13 -8.37
C LEU A 417 2.18 45.56 -8.93
N ARG A 418 3.23 46.32 -8.61
CA ARG A 418 3.45 47.62 -9.24
C ARG A 418 3.86 47.42 -10.71
N GLN A 419 3.23 48.16 -11.62
CA GLN A 419 3.64 48.23 -13.01
C GLN A 419 5.11 48.70 -13.11
N GLY A 420 5.92 47.97 -13.87
CA GLY A 420 7.36 48.17 -13.99
C GLY A 420 8.17 47.74 -12.76
N ALA A 421 7.60 47.00 -11.80
CA ALA A 421 8.36 46.42 -10.71
C ALA A 421 9.44 45.44 -11.20
N TYR A 422 10.53 45.33 -10.44
CA TYR A 422 11.52 44.29 -10.68
C TYR A 422 10.84 42.91 -10.52
N PRO A 423 10.96 41.99 -11.50
CA PRO A 423 10.21 40.73 -11.53
C PRO A 423 10.81 39.67 -10.58
N ALA A 424 10.98 40.03 -9.30
CA ALA A 424 11.47 39.12 -8.26
C ALA A 424 10.39 38.16 -7.74
N TRP A 425 9.13 38.56 -7.81
CA TRP A 425 7.99 37.74 -7.39
C TRP A 425 7.45 36.98 -8.59
N GLY A 426 7.13 35.70 -8.38
CA GLY A 426 6.86 34.76 -9.46
C GLY A 426 5.54 34.04 -9.31
N LEU A 427 5.06 33.53 -10.43
CA LEU A 427 4.06 32.48 -10.52
C LEU A 427 4.72 31.17 -10.12
N TYR A 428 4.02 30.39 -9.31
CA TYR A 428 4.39 29.03 -8.93
C TYR A 428 3.30 28.08 -9.38
N ALA A 429 3.72 26.89 -9.82
CA ALA A 429 2.85 25.79 -10.15
C ALA A 429 3.34 24.55 -9.41
N ASN A 430 2.56 24.09 -8.43
CA ASN A 430 2.77 22.81 -7.77
C ASN A 430 2.05 21.75 -8.60
N VAL A 431 2.78 20.99 -9.42
CA VAL A 431 2.22 20.05 -10.40
C VAL A 431 2.33 18.65 -9.82
N TRP A 432 1.22 18.13 -9.30
CA TRP A 432 1.15 16.79 -8.72
C TRP A 432 1.55 15.75 -9.77
N MET A 433 2.26 14.68 -9.37
CA MET A 433 2.90 13.71 -10.28
C MET A 433 4.00 14.28 -11.20
N GLY A 434 4.39 15.55 -11.01
CA GLY A 434 5.47 16.17 -11.76
C GLY A 434 6.81 15.48 -11.48
N GLN A 435 7.59 15.28 -12.54
CA GLN A 435 8.93 14.70 -12.51
C GLN A 435 9.97 15.72 -12.99
N ALA A 436 11.25 15.38 -12.84
CA ALA A 436 12.35 16.28 -13.19
C ALA A 436 12.33 16.73 -14.66
N ASP A 437 11.78 15.91 -15.56
CA ASP A 437 11.64 16.13 -16.99
C ASP A 437 10.24 16.62 -17.42
N THR A 438 9.31 16.83 -16.47
CA THR A 438 7.99 17.37 -16.79
C THR A 438 8.09 18.76 -17.40
N VAL A 439 7.50 18.90 -18.58
CA VAL A 439 7.39 20.18 -19.28
C VAL A 439 6.24 20.97 -18.68
N VAL A 440 6.59 22.10 -18.04
CA VAL A 440 5.63 23.06 -17.50
C VAL A 440 5.87 24.42 -18.15
N GLU A 441 4.80 25.00 -18.67
CA GLU A 441 4.85 26.26 -19.40
C GLU A 441 3.73 27.20 -18.93
N PHE A 442 3.97 28.51 -19.04
CA PHE A 442 2.96 29.53 -18.77
C PHE A 442 2.85 30.51 -19.92
N ARG A 443 1.70 31.18 -20.02
CA ARG A 443 1.51 32.35 -20.91
C ARG A 443 0.65 33.40 -20.22
N VAL A 444 0.77 34.64 -20.66
CA VAL A 444 0.00 35.77 -20.15
C VAL A 444 -0.83 36.37 -21.28
N ASP A 445 -2.10 36.65 -21.03
CA ASP A 445 -3.07 37.24 -21.96
C ASP A 445 -3.11 36.59 -23.36
N GLY A 446 -3.03 35.25 -23.39
CA GLY A 446 -3.03 34.49 -24.64
C GLY A 446 -1.77 34.65 -25.50
N GLY A 447 -0.69 35.22 -24.94
CA GLY A 447 0.62 35.31 -25.59
C GLY A 447 1.31 33.96 -25.80
N ALA A 448 2.58 34.01 -26.18
CA ALA A 448 3.38 32.80 -26.39
C ALA A 448 3.62 32.04 -25.08
N TRP A 449 3.59 30.71 -25.18
CA TRP A 449 4.02 29.81 -24.10
C TRP A 449 5.51 30.00 -23.80
N GLN A 450 5.83 30.05 -22.51
CA GLN A 450 7.18 30.21 -21.99
C GLN A 450 7.44 29.13 -20.94
N PRO A 451 8.65 28.55 -20.89
CA PRO A 451 8.97 27.51 -19.93
C PRO A 451 8.98 28.06 -18.49
N MET A 452 8.51 27.24 -17.56
CA MET A 452 8.74 27.43 -16.12
C MET A 452 9.97 26.62 -15.68
N THR A 453 10.62 27.05 -14.60
CA THR A 453 11.81 26.37 -14.06
C THR A 453 11.42 25.56 -12.82
N ARG A 454 11.74 24.27 -12.80
CA ARG A 454 11.59 23.42 -11.61
C ARG A 454 12.50 23.93 -10.48
N ILE A 455 11.98 23.96 -9.26
CA ILE A 455 12.69 24.38 -8.05
C ILE A 455 12.37 23.42 -6.90
N ASP A 456 13.32 23.21 -6.00
CA ASP A 456 13.10 22.45 -4.77
C ASP A 456 12.93 23.45 -3.61
N LYS A 457 11.68 23.88 -3.39
CA LYS A 457 11.29 24.84 -2.33
C LYS A 457 9.90 24.48 -1.79
N PRO A 458 9.55 24.92 -0.56
CA PRO A 458 8.20 24.71 -0.07
C PRO A 458 7.15 25.44 -0.91
N ASP A 459 5.94 24.88 -1.01
CA ASP A 459 4.83 25.51 -1.71
C ASP A 459 4.48 26.85 -1.03
N PRO A 460 4.55 27.98 -1.75
CA PRO A 460 4.18 29.29 -1.19
C PRO A 460 2.76 29.37 -0.64
N ALA A 461 1.83 28.54 -1.12
CA ALA A 461 0.47 28.48 -0.59
C ALA A 461 0.43 27.88 0.83
N LEU A 462 1.15 26.78 1.06
CA LEU A 462 1.25 26.18 2.38
C LEU A 462 2.06 27.06 3.34
N LEU A 463 3.15 27.68 2.87
CA LEU A 463 3.90 28.66 3.65
C LEU A 463 3.02 29.83 4.11
N ALA A 464 2.12 30.31 3.24
CA ALA A 464 1.17 31.36 3.60
C ALA A 464 0.20 30.86 4.69
N GLU A 465 -0.28 29.62 4.60
CA GLU A 465 -1.14 29.07 5.66
C GLU A 465 -0.40 28.85 6.98
N ASN A 466 0.84 28.37 6.97
CA ASN A 466 1.66 28.27 8.17
C ASN A 466 1.82 29.65 8.84
N ALA A 467 2.09 30.70 8.05
CA ALA A 467 2.19 32.06 8.58
C ALA A 467 0.85 32.58 9.16
N ILE A 468 -0.28 32.22 8.58
CA ILE A 468 -1.60 32.59 9.13
C ILE A 468 -1.88 31.81 10.42
N ASP A 469 -1.52 30.52 10.50
CA ASP A 469 -1.63 29.71 11.72
C ASP A 469 -0.78 30.28 12.86
N ASP A 470 0.44 30.73 12.56
CA ASP A 470 1.36 31.32 13.54
C ASP A 470 0.90 32.68 14.07
N LEU A 471 0.25 33.47 13.22
CA LEU A 471 -0.25 34.81 13.57
C LEU A 471 -1.68 34.79 14.13
N ALA A 472 -2.34 33.63 14.17
CA ALA A 472 -3.72 33.51 14.62
C ALA A 472 -3.86 33.83 16.12
N PRO A 473 -4.82 34.69 16.53
CA PRO A 473 -5.05 35.00 17.94
C PRO A 473 -5.77 33.88 18.71
N GLY A 474 -6.13 32.78 18.03
CA GLY A 474 -6.81 31.61 18.58
C GLY A 474 -6.70 30.41 17.64
N LEU A 475 -7.13 29.24 18.10
CA LEU A 475 -7.07 28.00 17.32
C LEU A 475 -7.90 28.12 16.04
N ARG A 476 -7.32 27.69 14.90
CA ARG A 476 -7.98 27.65 13.58
C ARG A 476 -8.48 26.25 13.19
N GLY A 477 -8.04 25.23 13.91
CA GLY A 477 -8.38 23.81 13.76
C GLY A 477 -8.03 23.06 15.05
N PHE A 478 -8.31 21.76 15.09
CA PHE A 478 -7.83 20.90 16.18
C PHE A 478 -6.30 20.80 16.10
N ASP A 479 -5.80 20.32 14.96
CA ASP A 479 -4.40 20.38 14.58
C ASP A 479 -4.16 21.40 13.46
N ARG A 480 -2.93 21.92 13.43
CA ARG A 480 -2.47 22.89 12.41
C ARG A 480 -2.09 22.18 11.12
N SER A 481 -2.02 22.93 10.02
CA SER A 481 -1.41 22.42 8.79
C SER A 481 0.05 22.02 9.06
N PRO A 482 0.61 21.02 8.37
CA PRO A 482 2.00 20.63 8.54
C PRO A 482 2.94 21.80 8.22
N GLU A 483 4.14 21.78 8.79
CA GLU A 483 5.21 22.69 8.34
C GLU A 483 5.52 22.40 6.87
N ALA A 484 5.60 23.45 6.05
CA ALA A 484 5.86 23.29 4.63
C ALA A 484 7.29 22.79 4.37
N GLU A 485 7.39 21.65 3.69
CA GLU A 485 8.64 21.06 3.25
C GLU A 485 8.90 21.32 1.75
N PRO A 486 10.16 21.25 1.29
CA PRO A 486 10.48 21.39 -0.12
C PRO A 486 9.73 20.37 -1.01
N SER A 487 8.92 20.87 -1.94
CA SER A 487 8.26 20.03 -2.93
C SER A 487 9.22 19.67 -4.06
N THR A 488 9.20 18.40 -4.47
CA THR A 488 9.99 17.88 -5.59
C THR A 488 9.36 18.20 -6.96
N HIS A 489 8.14 18.73 -6.95
CA HIS A 489 7.30 18.95 -8.12
C HIS A 489 6.70 20.37 -8.13
N LEU A 490 7.57 21.35 -7.83
CA LEU A 490 7.26 22.78 -7.88
C LEU A 490 8.00 23.49 -9.03
N TRP A 491 7.27 24.28 -9.81
CA TRP A 491 7.81 25.12 -10.88
C TRP A 491 7.59 26.60 -10.59
N ARG A 492 8.52 27.44 -11.05
CA ARG A 492 8.46 28.89 -10.90
C ARG A 492 8.73 29.60 -12.22
N ALA A 493 8.00 30.69 -12.46
CA ALA A 493 8.32 31.67 -13.50
C ALA A 493 8.13 33.11 -13.00
N PRO A 494 8.94 34.08 -13.47
CA PRO A 494 8.66 35.49 -13.21
C PRO A 494 7.40 35.92 -13.96
N VAL A 495 6.52 36.68 -13.30
CA VAL A 495 5.36 37.29 -13.98
C VAL A 495 5.78 38.59 -14.68
N PRO A 496 5.31 38.87 -15.91
CA PRO A 496 5.58 40.12 -16.60
C PRO A 496 5.04 41.33 -15.81
N THR A 497 5.88 42.34 -15.59
CA THR A 497 5.45 43.56 -14.86
C THR A 497 5.35 44.78 -15.75
N LYS A 498 5.73 44.67 -17.03
CA LYS A 498 5.78 45.78 -18.00
C LYS A 498 4.56 45.84 -18.93
N LEU A 499 3.54 45.02 -18.67
CA LEU A 499 2.27 45.09 -19.39
C LEU A 499 1.50 46.35 -18.95
N GLU A 500 0.41 46.64 -19.66
CA GLU A 500 -0.51 47.72 -19.29
C GLU A 500 -1.02 47.57 -17.85
N ALA A 501 -1.39 48.67 -17.20
CA ALA A 501 -2.03 48.57 -15.89
C ALA A 501 -3.40 47.89 -16.03
N GLY A 502 -3.72 46.98 -15.11
CA GLY A 502 -4.95 46.19 -15.18
C GLY A 502 -4.77 44.76 -14.70
N GLU A 503 -5.82 43.97 -14.87
CA GLU A 503 -5.81 42.54 -14.59
C GLU A 503 -5.29 41.76 -15.80
N HIS A 504 -4.41 40.81 -15.55
CA HIS A 504 -3.82 39.93 -16.56
C HIS A 504 -4.13 38.49 -16.22
N ARG A 505 -4.53 37.73 -17.24
CA ARG A 505 -4.76 36.29 -17.12
C ARG A 505 -3.46 35.54 -17.35
N VAL A 506 -3.21 34.55 -16.50
CA VAL A 506 -2.08 33.62 -16.64
C VAL A 506 -2.65 32.23 -16.84
N ASP A 507 -2.25 31.56 -17.92
CA ASP A 507 -2.51 30.14 -18.11
C ASP A 507 -1.21 29.38 -17.86
N VAL A 508 -1.28 28.27 -17.14
CA VAL A 508 -0.19 27.32 -16.93
C VAL A 508 -0.62 25.97 -17.48
N ARG A 509 0.26 25.29 -18.21
CA ARG A 509 0.05 23.90 -18.64
C ARG A 509 1.21 23.01 -18.22
N ALA A 510 0.91 21.75 -17.95
CA ALA A 510 1.88 20.71 -17.68
C ALA A 510 1.59 19.46 -18.53
N GLN A 511 2.65 18.83 -19.03
CA GLN A 511 2.58 17.53 -19.72
C GLN A 511 2.88 16.41 -18.72
N LEU A 512 1.85 15.72 -18.25
CA LEU A 512 1.98 14.54 -17.41
C LEU A 512 1.80 13.25 -18.25
N PRO A 513 2.23 12.07 -17.76
CA PRO A 513 2.04 10.82 -18.49
C PRO A 513 0.58 10.53 -18.89
N ALA A 514 -0.38 10.98 -18.08
CA ALA A 514 -1.81 10.82 -18.34
C ALA A 514 -2.40 11.85 -19.33
N GLY A 515 -1.69 12.95 -19.61
CA GLY A 515 -2.14 13.97 -20.55
C GLY A 515 -1.62 15.39 -20.28
N GLU A 516 -2.09 16.34 -21.09
CA GLU A 516 -1.88 17.77 -20.88
C GLU A 516 -2.96 18.32 -19.93
N TYR A 517 -2.54 19.04 -18.89
CA TYR A 517 -3.43 19.69 -17.94
C TYR A 517 -3.15 21.19 -17.91
N MET A 518 -4.20 22.00 -17.81
CA MET A 518 -4.10 23.46 -17.83
C MET A 518 -4.94 24.08 -16.71
N VAL A 519 -4.33 25.02 -15.99
CA VAL A 519 -4.98 25.82 -14.93
C VAL A 519 -4.71 27.30 -15.19
N SER A 520 -5.68 28.16 -14.84
CA SER A 520 -5.56 29.61 -15.01
C SER A 520 -5.65 30.33 -13.67
N THR A 521 -4.93 31.44 -13.56
CA THR A 521 -5.04 32.40 -12.45
C THR A 521 -4.94 33.83 -13.00
N THR A 522 -5.00 34.84 -12.14
CA THR A 522 -4.84 36.24 -12.52
C THR A 522 -3.89 36.98 -11.58
N TYR A 523 -3.29 38.06 -12.08
CA TYR A 523 -2.60 39.07 -11.27
C TYR A 523 -2.92 40.45 -11.82
N ARG A 524 -2.79 41.48 -10.97
CA ARG A 524 -3.06 42.87 -11.34
C ARG A 524 -1.79 43.71 -11.32
N LEU A 525 -1.61 44.53 -12.34
CA LEU A 525 -0.61 45.59 -12.39
C LEU A 525 -1.23 46.93 -12.04
N GLU A 526 -0.69 47.59 -11.03
CA GLU A 526 -1.11 48.93 -10.62
C GLU A 526 -0.02 49.96 -10.91
N PRO A 527 -0.38 51.13 -11.49
CA PRO A 527 0.57 52.21 -11.62
C PRO A 527 0.86 52.76 -10.21
N ALA A 528 2.09 53.18 -9.97
CA ALA A 528 2.42 53.90 -8.75
C ALA A 528 3.30 55.11 -9.09
N SER A 529 2.89 56.29 -8.65
CA SER A 529 3.75 57.47 -8.57
C SER A 529 4.64 57.37 -7.34
N ARG A 530 5.90 57.81 -7.47
CA ARG A 530 6.81 57.97 -6.33
C ARG A 530 6.70 59.35 -5.71
#